data_AF-A0A1Q4GB32-F1
#
_entry.id   AF-A0A1Q4GB32-F1
#
_cell.length_a   1.000
_cell.length_b   1.000
_cell.length_c   1.000
_cell.angle_alpha   90.00
_cell.angle_beta   90.00
_cell.angle_gamma   90.00
#
_symmetry.space_group_name_H-M   'P 1'
#
loop_
_entity.id
_entity.type
_entity.pdbx_description
1 polymer ?
#
loop_
_entity_poly.entity_id
_entity_poly.type
_entity_poly.pdbx_seq_one_letter_code
_entity_poly.pdbx_strand_id
1 'polypeptide(L)'
;MNRLFTTAALLCALSLGFTSCSKDDDKVEQVEPEYQAKVMVKDGETVDLTKVSKTINTQGTIKRTGNTYSLRNFKQFTIGEDGKATTTAAQTYYFDFKENDGLQTADAPLTLIAQQRVMDVIANTAKSFTLSYIDKAYETVNSADQFVALTDNKAGIALTPTAIGWAGYDMTTHHVIAIKDRTFILSKDGKPYFKFRVNSVYSNETPNKAMASDNYVFYSIDYQEFK
;
A
#
# COMPACT_ATOMS: atom_id res chain seq x y z
N MET A 1 23.45 -13.03 89.04
CA MET A 1 22.06 -13.51 88.86
C MET A 1 21.39 -12.65 87.80
N ASN A 2 20.72 -13.30 86.84
CA ASN A 2 19.82 -12.77 85.80
C ASN A 2 20.46 -11.93 84.68
N ARG A 3 20.74 -12.54 83.51
CA ARG A 3 19.86 -12.71 82.32
C ARG A 3 19.68 -11.39 81.56
N LEU A 4 20.48 -11.18 80.51
CA LEU A 4 20.24 -11.53 79.10
C LEU A 4 19.43 -10.46 78.33
N PHE A 5 20.19 -9.70 77.52
CA PHE A 5 19.89 -9.16 76.19
C PHE A 5 18.47 -8.69 75.84
N THR A 6 18.32 -7.39 75.55
CA THR A 6 17.92 -6.95 74.20
C THR A 6 18.35 -5.50 73.97
N THR A 7 18.94 -5.27 72.81
CA THR A 7 19.68 -4.09 72.36
C THR A 7 18.80 -2.86 72.13
N ALA A 8 19.35 -1.69 72.46
CA ALA A 8 18.78 -0.37 72.21
C ALA A 8 19.12 0.17 70.81
N ALA A 9 18.39 1.22 70.45
CA ALA A 9 18.75 2.38 69.62
C ALA A 9 18.22 2.45 68.17
N LEU A 10 17.21 3.32 68.04
CA LEU A 10 16.98 4.28 66.94
C LEU A 10 18.28 4.75 66.25
N LEU A 11 18.24 4.92 64.92
CA LEU A 11 18.78 6.10 64.22
C LEU A 11 18.43 6.07 62.72
N CYS A 12 17.80 7.15 62.26
CA CYS A 12 17.65 7.50 60.85
C CYS A 12 19.01 7.70 60.19
N ALA A 13 19.19 7.19 58.98
CA ALA A 13 20.27 7.59 58.09
C ALA A 13 19.71 7.84 56.68
N LEU A 14 19.50 9.12 56.38
CA LEU A 14 19.52 9.67 55.03
C LEU A 14 20.94 9.51 54.48
N SER A 15 21.12 8.82 53.36
CA SER A 15 22.35 8.88 52.57
C SER A 15 22.06 9.54 51.23
N LEU A 16 22.31 10.86 51.19
CA LEU A 16 22.67 11.59 49.98
C LEU A 16 24.20 11.51 49.79
N GLY A 17 24.64 11.38 48.53
CA GLY A 17 26.04 11.42 48.08
C GLY A 17 26.50 10.04 47.57
N PHE A 18 26.97 9.87 46.33
CA PHE A 18 27.98 10.68 45.63
C PHE A 18 27.70 10.85 44.13
N THR A 19 28.04 12.04 43.64
CA THR A 19 28.42 12.35 42.25
C THR A 19 29.88 11.95 42.03
N SER A 20 30.18 11.22 40.95
CA SER A 20 31.42 11.37 40.14
C SER A 20 31.38 10.42 38.93
N CYS A 21 31.58 10.99 37.74
CA CYS A 21 31.46 10.40 36.42
C CYS A 21 32.51 9.33 36.07
N SER A 22 32.13 8.33 35.27
CA SER A 22 32.86 8.03 34.03
C SER A 22 31.85 7.61 32.95
N LYS A 23 32.09 8.13 31.75
CA LYS A 23 31.28 7.98 30.54
C LYS A 23 31.01 6.52 30.25
N ASP A 24 29.75 6.13 30.23
CA ASP A 24 29.24 5.13 29.31
C ASP A 24 27.93 5.69 28.77
N ASP A 25 27.92 5.98 27.46
CA ASP A 25 26.70 6.28 26.72
C ASP A 25 25.83 5.01 26.79
N ASP A 26 24.98 4.91 27.79
CA ASP A 26 23.79 4.07 27.72
C ASP A 26 22.93 4.66 26.59
N LYS A 27 23.20 4.18 25.37
CA LYS A 27 22.24 4.24 24.28
C LYS A 27 21.02 3.50 24.76
N VAL A 28 20.09 4.24 25.36
CA VAL A 28 18.69 3.84 25.44
C VAL A 28 18.31 3.52 24.00
N GLU A 29 18.24 2.24 23.64
CA GLU A 29 17.66 1.82 22.39
C GLU A 29 16.25 2.40 22.37
N GLN A 30 16.06 3.49 21.62
CA GLN A 30 14.75 3.92 21.21
C GLN A 30 14.20 2.77 20.38
N VAL A 31 13.40 1.92 21.02
CA VAL A 31 12.52 0.99 20.33
C VAL A 31 11.64 1.85 19.44
N GLU A 32 11.93 1.91 18.15
CA GLU A 32 11.06 2.60 17.21
C GLU A 32 9.67 1.97 17.33
N PRO A 33 8.61 2.77 17.50
CA PRO A 33 7.26 2.23 17.57
C PRO A 33 6.99 1.44 16.28
N GLU A 34 6.45 0.22 16.44
CA GLU A 34 6.07 -0.62 15.31
C GLU A 34 5.13 0.18 14.38
N TYR A 35 5.51 0.29 13.11
CA TYR A 35 4.75 1.05 12.13
C TYR A 35 3.30 0.52 12.02
N GLN A 36 2.32 1.40 12.15
CA GLN A 36 0.90 1.08 11.99
C GLN A 36 0.33 1.84 10.79
N ALA A 37 -0.22 1.09 9.83
CA ALA A 37 -0.92 1.65 8.68
C ALA A 37 -2.18 2.40 9.12
N LYS A 38 -2.57 3.46 8.39
CA LYS A 38 -3.84 4.19 8.62
C LYS A 38 -5.06 3.26 8.63
N VAL A 39 -5.10 2.30 7.71
CA VAL A 39 -6.11 1.25 7.67
C VAL A 39 -5.45 -0.08 8.08
N MET A 40 -5.75 -0.50 9.30
CA MET A 40 -5.30 -1.78 9.83
C MET A 40 -6.23 -2.90 9.34
N VAL A 41 -5.65 -3.93 8.73
CA VAL A 41 -6.37 -5.14 8.28
C VAL A 41 -5.66 -6.36 8.87
N LYS A 42 -6.36 -7.11 9.71
CA LYS A 42 -5.83 -8.34 10.32
C LYS A 42 -5.76 -9.45 9.28
N ASP A 43 -4.90 -10.43 9.50
CA ASP A 43 -4.84 -11.59 8.62
C ASP A 43 -6.19 -12.34 8.57
N GLY A 44 -6.63 -12.71 7.37
CA GLY A 44 -7.94 -13.30 7.11
C GLY A 44 -9.12 -12.31 7.13
N GLU A 45 -8.92 -11.06 7.55
CA GLU A 45 -9.96 -10.04 7.63
C GLU A 45 -10.22 -9.40 6.26
N THR A 46 -11.48 -9.00 6.04
CA THR A 46 -11.88 -8.11 4.95
C THR A 46 -12.58 -6.89 5.53
N VAL A 47 -12.10 -5.69 5.18
CA VAL A 47 -12.66 -4.42 5.65
C VAL A 47 -13.27 -3.63 4.48
N ASP A 48 -14.30 -2.85 4.80
CA ASP A 48 -14.97 -1.94 3.87
C ASP A 48 -14.37 -0.54 4.01
N LEU A 49 -13.74 -0.05 2.94
CA LEU A 49 -13.04 1.24 2.93
C LEU A 49 -13.97 2.42 3.21
N THR A 50 -15.27 2.32 2.89
CA THR A 50 -16.22 3.39 3.21
C THR A 50 -16.39 3.61 4.71
N LYS A 51 -15.97 2.65 5.54
CA LYS A 51 -16.08 2.69 7.01
C LYS A 51 -14.76 2.98 7.71
N VAL A 52 -13.64 2.59 7.10
CA VAL A 52 -12.32 2.62 7.76
C VAL A 52 -11.33 3.60 7.13
N SER A 53 -11.50 3.95 5.86
CA SER A 53 -10.66 4.93 5.14
C SER A 53 -10.65 6.26 5.87
N LYS A 54 -9.48 6.90 5.97
CA LYS A 54 -9.35 8.29 6.38
C LYS A 54 -9.62 9.25 5.22
N THR A 55 -9.64 8.74 3.99
CA THR A 55 -9.96 9.47 2.78
C THR A 55 -11.44 9.30 2.43
N ILE A 56 -12.22 10.37 2.64
CA ILE A 56 -13.70 10.37 2.62
C ILE A 56 -14.34 9.98 1.28
N ASN A 57 -13.60 10.07 0.17
CA ASN A 57 -14.07 9.75 -1.17
C ASN A 57 -13.61 8.38 -1.66
N THR A 58 -13.12 7.52 -0.77
CA THR A 58 -12.67 6.18 -1.12
C THR A 58 -13.79 5.15 -0.93
N GLN A 59 -13.94 4.26 -1.91
CA GLN A 59 -14.74 3.04 -1.77
C GLN A 59 -13.93 1.79 -2.13
N GLY A 60 -14.48 0.63 -1.78
CA GLY A 60 -13.92 -0.68 -2.09
C GLY A 60 -13.74 -1.50 -0.81
N THR A 61 -13.08 -2.64 -0.96
CA THR A 61 -12.73 -3.51 0.17
C THR A 61 -11.26 -3.86 0.12
N ILE A 62 -10.68 -4.11 1.29
CA ILE A 62 -9.32 -4.64 1.43
C ILE A 62 -9.40 -5.91 2.25
N LYS A 63 -8.84 -6.99 1.71
CA LYS A 63 -8.61 -8.25 2.43
C LYS A 63 -7.13 -8.46 2.66
N ARG A 64 -6.74 -9.04 3.80
CA ARG A 64 -5.37 -9.53 4.00
C ARG A 64 -5.36 -11.07 4.04
N THR A 65 -4.34 -11.66 3.42
CA THR A 65 -4.06 -13.10 3.49
C THR A 65 -2.54 -13.28 3.55
N GLY A 66 -2.04 -13.68 4.72
CA GLY A 66 -0.62 -13.67 5.04
C GLY A 66 -0.01 -12.26 4.91
N ASN A 67 0.90 -12.11 3.94
CA ASN A 67 1.56 -10.84 3.64
C ASN A 67 0.93 -10.09 2.45
N THR A 68 -0.07 -10.68 1.81
CA THR A 68 -0.72 -10.10 0.63
C THR A 68 -1.99 -9.37 1.01
N TYR A 69 -2.15 -8.17 0.47
CA TYR A 69 -3.38 -7.40 0.54
C TYR A 69 -4.07 -7.44 -0.82
N SER A 70 -5.38 -7.62 -0.79
CA SER A 70 -6.25 -7.67 -1.96
C SER A 70 -7.24 -6.53 -1.89
N LEU A 71 -7.01 -5.51 -2.71
CA LEU A 71 -7.90 -4.38 -2.92
C LEU A 71 -8.92 -4.75 -4.01
N ARG A 72 -10.22 -4.59 -3.72
CA ARG A 72 -11.31 -4.93 -4.65
C ARG A 72 -12.34 -3.81 -4.73
N ASN A 73 -12.87 -3.62 -5.94
CA ASN A 73 -13.83 -2.55 -6.25
C ASN A 73 -13.34 -1.14 -5.89
N PHE A 74 -12.02 -0.93 -5.90
CA PHE A 74 -11.46 0.35 -5.50
C PHE A 74 -11.77 1.43 -6.52
N LYS A 75 -12.26 2.53 -6.00
CA LYS A 75 -12.65 3.71 -6.77
C LYS A 75 -12.63 4.89 -5.83
N GLN A 76 -12.26 6.06 -6.37
CA GLN A 76 -12.45 7.31 -5.67
C GLN A 76 -13.43 8.21 -6.40
N PHE A 77 -14.13 9.03 -5.63
CA PHE A 77 -15.07 10.03 -6.13
C PHE A 77 -14.44 11.42 -6.15
N THR A 78 -14.99 12.34 -6.93
CA THR A 78 -14.59 13.74 -6.82
C THR A 78 -15.06 14.33 -5.49
N ILE A 79 -14.34 15.33 -4.99
CA ILE A 79 -14.74 16.13 -3.85
C ILE A 79 -15.43 17.39 -4.37
N GLY A 80 -16.63 17.67 -3.86
CA GLY A 80 -17.36 18.91 -4.16
C GLY A 80 -16.75 20.11 -3.46
N GLU A 81 -17.19 21.31 -3.84
CA GLU A 81 -16.74 22.57 -3.21
C GLU A 81 -17.07 22.62 -1.71
N ASP A 82 -18.07 21.86 -1.26
CA ASP A 82 -18.45 21.72 0.15
C ASP A 82 -17.56 20.77 0.94
N GLY A 83 -16.50 20.24 0.33
CA GLY A 83 -15.54 19.32 0.94
C GLY A 83 -16.08 17.89 1.09
N LYS A 84 -17.23 17.54 0.51
CA LYS A 84 -17.80 16.19 0.59
C LYS A 84 -17.54 15.40 -0.68
N ALA A 85 -17.51 14.08 -0.54
CA ALA A 85 -17.48 13.19 -1.69
C ALA A 85 -18.78 13.31 -2.50
N THR A 86 -18.65 13.45 -3.82
CA THR A 86 -19.78 13.40 -4.74
C THR A 86 -20.05 11.95 -5.18
N THR A 87 -21.04 11.74 -6.05
CA THR A 87 -21.27 10.44 -6.72
C THR A 87 -20.45 10.29 -8.01
N THR A 88 -19.80 11.35 -8.47
CA THR A 88 -19.02 11.36 -9.71
C THR A 88 -17.66 10.70 -9.47
N ALA A 89 -17.31 9.72 -10.30
CA ALA A 89 -15.99 9.10 -10.23
C ALA A 89 -14.89 10.15 -10.51
N ALA A 90 -13.83 10.17 -9.71
CA ALA A 90 -12.63 10.90 -10.09
C ALA A 90 -12.00 10.24 -11.33
N GLN A 91 -11.26 11.03 -12.11
CA GLN A 91 -10.50 10.53 -13.26
C GLN A 91 -9.11 10.02 -12.88
N THR A 92 -8.71 10.23 -11.63
CA THR A 92 -7.43 9.83 -11.08
C THR A 92 -7.67 9.34 -9.67
N TYR A 93 -7.17 8.14 -9.37
CA TYR A 93 -7.17 7.59 -8.02
C TYR A 93 -5.74 7.51 -7.49
N TYR A 94 -5.64 7.59 -6.17
CA TYR A 94 -4.41 7.56 -5.42
C TYR A 94 -4.56 6.55 -4.30
N PHE A 95 -3.59 5.65 -4.19
CA PHE A 95 -3.57 4.65 -3.14
C PHE A 95 -2.15 4.48 -2.61
N ASP A 96 -2.03 4.36 -1.29
CA ASP A 96 -0.76 4.08 -0.63
C ASP A 96 -0.79 2.68 -0.04
N PHE A 97 0.00 1.79 -0.63
CA PHE A 97 0.11 0.40 -0.20
C PHE A 97 0.67 0.25 1.22
N LYS A 98 1.46 1.22 1.71
CA LYS A 98 2.00 1.18 3.07
C LYS A 98 0.95 1.56 4.11
N GLU A 99 -0.02 2.39 3.71
CA GLU A 99 -1.09 2.89 4.57
C GLU A 99 -2.40 2.10 4.45
N ASN A 100 -2.48 1.23 3.44
CA ASN A 100 -3.69 0.52 3.03
C ASN A 100 -4.89 1.47 2.80
N ASP A 101 -4.63 2.69 2.34
CA ASP A 101 -5.68 3.71 2.22
C ASP A 101 -5.58 4.50 0.92
N GLY A 102 -6.71 5.06 0.50
CA GLY A 102 -6.76 6.04 -0.56
C GLY A 102 -6.13 7.36 -0.11
N LEU A 103 -5.75 8.21 -1.07
CA LEU A 103 -5.22 9.55 -0.82
C LEU A 103 -5.95 10.60 -1.67
N GLN A 104 -5.74 11.89 -1.36
CA GLN A 104 -6.26 13.03 -2.14
C GLN A 104 -5.17 13.81 -2.90
N THR A 105 -3.87 13.47 -2.74
CA THR A 105 -2.72 14.33 -3.10
C THR A 105 -1.72 13.70 -4.07
N ALA A 106 -0.90 14.54 -4.71
CA ALA A 106 0.27 14.20 -5.52
C ALA A 106 1.42 13.55 -4.72
N ASP A 107 1.28 13.33 -3.41
CA ASP A 107 2.27 12.59 -2.60
C ASP A 107 2.11 11.06 -2.67
N ALA A 108 1.06 10.59 -3.34
CA ALA A 108 0.81 9.16 -3.47
C ALA A 108 1.99 8.44 -4.14
N PRO A 109 2.41 7.26 -3.65
CA PRO A 109 3.44 6.45 -4.32
C PRO A 109 3.02 6.05 -5.74
N LEU A 110 1.72 5.85 -5.93
CA LEU A 110 1.10 5.37 -7.16
C LEU A 110 -0.09 6.25 -7.54
N THR A 111 -0.17 6.58 -8.83
CA THR A 111 -1.35 7.18 -9.46
C THR A 111 -2.00 6.15 -10.38
N LEU A 112 -3.33 6.00 -10.25
CA LEU A 112 -4.15 5.13 -11.08
C LEU A 112 -5.07 6.00 -11.94
N ILE A 113 -4.89 5.97 -13.26
CA ILE A 113 -5.70 6.78 -14.17
C ILE A 113 -7.05 6.10 -14.39
N ALA A 114 -8.13 6.71 -13.92
CA ALA A 114 -9.48 6.20 -14.03
C ALA A 114 -10.26 6.77 -15.21
N GLN A 115 -9.63 6.74 -16.38
CA GLN A 115 -10.24 7.17 -17.64
C GLN A 115 -10.35 5.98 -18.59
N GLN A 116 -11.47 5.92 -19.32
CA GLN A 116 -11.69 4.88 -20.31
C GLN A 116 -10.54 4.87 -21.33
N ARG A 117 -9.99 3.68 -21.61
CA ARG A 117 -8.88 3.44 -22.55
C ARG A 117 -7.50 3.99 -22.18
N VAL A 118 -7.35 4.74 -21.08
CA VAL A 118 -6.03 5.23 -20.64
C VAL A 118 -5.51 4.37 -19.49
N MET A 119 -6.29 4.15 -18.42
CA MET A 119 -6.08 3.14 -17.36
C MET A 119 -4.63 2.92 -16.88
N ASP A 120 -3.79 3.95 -16.95
CA ASP A 120 -2.38 3.89 -16.62
C ASP A 120 -2.17 3.72 -15.11
N VAL A 121 -1.13 2.98 -14.76
CA VAL A 121 -0.54 2.95 -13.42
C VAL A 121 0.79 3.66 -13.50
N ILE A 122 0.97 4.72 -12.69
CA ILE A 122 2.11 5.65 -12.79
C ILE A 122 2.77 5.76 -11.42
N ALA A 123 4.08 5.51 -11.33
CA ALA A 123 4.83 5.75 -10.11
C ALA A 123 5.20 7.23 -9.96
N ASN A 124 5.23 7.70 -8.71
CA ASN A 124 5.55 9.09 -8.39
C ASN A 124 7.06 9.35 -8.33
N THR A 125 7.65 9.69 -9.47
CA THR A 125 9.09 9.92 -9.62
C THR A 125 9.60 11.13 -8.84
N ALA A 126 8.76 12.14 -8.59
CA ALA A 126 9.11 13.30 -7.76
C ALA A 126 9.36 12.93 -6.29
N LYS A 127 8.87 11.76 -5.86
CA LYS A 127 9.11 11.18 -4.53
C LYS A 127 10.07 9.99 -4.59
N SER A 128 10.86 9.87 -5.66
CA SER A 128 11.82 8.80 -5.90
C SER A 128 11.21 7.39 -5.95
N PHE A 129 9.92 7.30 -6.33
CA PHE A 129 9.34 6.02 -6.71
C PHE A 129 9.63 5.73 -8.18
N THR A 130 9.92 4.47 -8.48
CA THR A 130 10.08 3.99 -9.85
C THR A 130 9.25 2.74 -10.08
N LEU A 131 8.91 2.49 -11.34
CA LEU A 131 8.12 1.34 -11.75
C LEU A 131 8.91 0.42 -12.66
N SER A 132 8.87 -0.86 -12.34
CA SER A 132 9.45 -1.94 -13.15
C SER A 132 8.49 -3.12 -13.19
N TYR A 133 8.76 -4.10 -14.05
CA TYR A 133 7.95 -5.29 -14.16
C TYR A 133 8.79 -6.56 -14.33
N ILE A 134 8.14 -7.70 -14.14
CA ILE A 134 8.63 -9.03 -14.48
C ILE A 134 7.44 -9.89 -14.93
N ASP A 135 7.68 -10.71 -15.96
CA ASP A 135 6.73 -11.74 -16.41
C ASP A 135 6.95 -13.02 -15.62
N LYS A 136 6.46 -13.02 -14.39
CA LYS A 136 6.58 -14.09 -13.40
C LYS A 136 5.38 -14.08 -12.48
N ALA A 137 4.86 -15.26 -12.16
CA ALA A 137 3.70 -15.43 -11.29
C ALA A 137 3.91 -14.69 -9.95
N TYR A 138 2.95 -13.84 -9.59
CA TYR A 138 3.01 -12.90 -8.45
C TYR A 138 3.56 -13.51 -7.15
N GLU A 139 3.11 -14.72 -6.80
CA GLU A 139 3.53 -15.40 -5.57
C GLU A 139 5.03 -15.77 -5.54
N THR A 140 5.64 -15.94 -6.70
CA THR A 140 7.03 -16.41 -6.85
C THR A 140 8.04 -15.27 -7.00
N VAL A 141 7.57 -14.03 -7.17
CA VAL A 141 8.42 -12.85 -7.28
C VAL A 141 9.04 -12.51 -5.93
N ASN A 142 10.36 -12.35 -5.91
CA ASN A 142 11.17 -11.98 -4.74
C ASN A 142 12.03 -10.75 -5.05
N SER A 143 12.58 -10.10 -4.00
CA SER A 143 13.31 -8.83 -4.13
C SER A 143 14.66 -8.94 -4.84
N ALA A 144 15.21 -10.15 -5.01
CA ALA A 144 16.48 -10.40 -5.70
C ALA A 144 16.29 -10.74 -7.20
N ASP A 145 15.05 -10.85 -7.69
CA ASP A 145 14.77 -11.05 -9.10
C ASP A 145 15.27 -9.86 -9.95
N GLN A 146 15.60 -10.11 -11.22
CA GLN A 146 15.94 -9.04 -12.15
C GLN A 146 14.67 -8.45 -12.76
N PHE A 147 14.43 -7.16 -12.51
CA PHE A 147 13.27 -6.44 -13.01
C PHE A 147 13.60 -5.61 -14.25
N VAL A 148 12.63 -5.49 -15.15
CA VAL A 148 12.71 -4.64 -16.33
C VAL A 148 12.12 -3.27 -16.00
N ALA A 149 12.93 -2.21 -16.03
CA ALA A 149 12.48 -0.86 -15.80
C ALA A 149 11.50 -0.40 -16.89
N LEU A 150 10.45 0.33 -16.49
CA LEU A 150 9.54 0.98 -17.44
C LEU A 150 10.07 2.36 -17.78
N THR A 151 10.23 2.65 -19.07
CA THR A 151 10.83 3.91 -19.57
C THR A 151 10.16 5.16 -18.99
N ASP A 152 8.84 5.16 -18.86
CA ASP A 152 8.07 6.31 -18.35
C ASP A 152 7.58 6.11 -16.89
N ASN A 153 8.10 5.11 -16.17
CA ASN A 153 7.61 4.71 -14.85
C ASN A 153 6.07 4.48 -14.83
N LYS A 154 5.57 3.98 -15.96
CA LYS A 154 4.16 3.86 -16.26
C LYS A 154 3.87 2.56 -16.99
N ALA A 155 2.75 1.93 -16.66
CA ALA A 155 2.19 0.81 -17.39
C ALA A 155 0.69 1.03 -17.62
N GLY A 156 0.25 0.93 -18.86
CA GLY A 156 -1.14 1.13 -19.26
C GLY A 156 -1.74 -0.10 -19.94
N ILE A 157 -2.71 0.15 -20.81
CA ILE A 157 -3.21 -0.86 -21.74
C ILE A 157 -2.24 -0.98 -22.91
N ALA A 158 -1.66 -2.16 -23.10
CA ALA A 158 -0.87 -2.50 -24.27
C ALA A 158 -1.81 -2.69 -25.49
N LEU A 159 -1.78 -1.73 -26.41
CA LEU A 159 -2.55 -1.76 -27.66
C LEU A 159 -1.78 -2.38 -28.83
N THR A 160 -0.49 -2.64 -28.66
CA THR A 160 0.38 -3.28 -29.66
C THR A 160 1.19 -4.40 -29.01
N PRO A 161 1.69 -5.38 -29.79
CA PRO A 161 2.53 -6.46 -29.24
C PRO A 161 3.83 -5.99 -28.60
N THR A 162 4.33 -4.82 -28.98
CA THR A 162 5.57 -4.23 -28.44
C THR A 162 5.32 -3.31 -27.25
N ALA A 163 4.06 -2.91 -27.00
CA ALA A 163 3.71 -2.09 -25.86
C ALA A 163 3.78 -2.91 -24.57
N ILE A 164 4.41 -2.35 -23.55
CA ILE A 164 4.48 -2.96 -22.21
C ILE A 164 3.39 -2.33 -21.35
N GLY A 165 2.44 -3.14 -20.91
CA GLY A 165 1.31 -2.71 -20.10
C GLY A 165 1.02 -3.65 -18.93
N TRP A 166 -0.01 -3.31 -18.14
CA TRP A 166 -0.59 -4.23 -17.15
C TRP A 166 -1.70 -5.09 -17.77
N ALA A 167 -2.32 -4.60 -18.85
CA ALA A 167 -3.36 -5.30 -19.59
C ALA A 167 -3.14 -5.21 -21.10
N GLY A 168 -3.72 -6.15 -21.84
CA GLY A 168 -3.99 -6.01 -23.26
C GLY A 168 -5.43 -5.55 -23.50
N TYR A 169 -5.75 -5.29 -24.77
CA TYR A 169 -7.10 -4.98 -25.22
C TYR A 169 -7.56 -6.01 -26.25
N ASP A 170 -8.63 -6.74 -25.94
CA ASP A 170 -9.26 -7.66 -26.87
C ASP A 170 -10.10 -6.88 -27.87
N MET A 171 -9.69 -6.88 -29.14
CA MET A 171 -10.37 -6.17 -30.23
C MET A 171 -11.71 -6.80 -30.63
N THR A 172 -11.98 -8.05 -30.24
CA THR A 172 -13.24 -8.74 -30.53
C THR A 172 -14.31 -8.35 -29.53
N THR A 173 -13.98 -8.39 -28.24
CA THR A 173 -14.91 -8.09 -27.15
C THR A 173 -14.84 -6.63 -26.68
N HIS A 174 -13.83 -5.88 -27.10
CA HIS A 174 -13.51 -4.54 -26.60
C HIS A 174 -13.23 -4.49 -25.09
N HIS A 175 -12.73 -5.59 -24.54
CA HIS A 175 -12.42 -5.75 -23.12
C HIS A 175 -10.95 -5.52 -22.81
N VAL A 176 -10.69 -4.88 -21.67
CA VAL A 176 -9.36 -4.79 -21.06
C VAL A 176 -9.09 -6.07 -20.28
N ILE A 177 -7.99 -6.77 -20.56
CA ILE A 177 -7.66 -8.06 -19.95
C ILE A 177 -6.25 -7.98 -19.35
N ALA A 178 -6.13 -8.22 -18.04
CA ALA A 178 -4.83 -8.24 -17.37
C ALA A 178 -3.89 -9.26 -18.03
N ILE A 179 -2.64 -8.86 -18.24
CA ILE A 179 -1.62 -9.75 -18.81
C ILE A 179 -1.29 -10.80 -17.76
N LYS A 180 -1.41 -12.08 -18.13
CA LYS A 180 -1.10 -13.19 -17.25
C LYS A 180 0.35 -13.12 -16.78
N ASP A 181 0.56 -13.38 -15.49
CA ASP A 181 1.87 -13.42 -14.83
C ASP A 181 2.67 -12.10 -14.94
N ARG A 182 2.00 -10.98 -15.22
CA ARG A 182 2.58 -9.64 -15.14
C ARG A 182 2.59 -9.16 -13.69
N THR A 183 3.76 -9.07 -13.09
CA THR A 183 3.96 -8.49 -11.76
C THR A 183 4.75 -7.20 -11.86
N PHE A 184 4.27 -6.16 -11.19
CA PHE A 184 4.93 -4.86 -11.10
C PHE A 184 5.65 -4.69 -9.79
N ILE A 185 6.77 -3.98 -9.85
CA ILE A 185 7.60 -3.64 -8.70
C ILE A 185 7.61 -2.12 -8.60
N LEU A 186 7.06 -1.63 -7.50
CA LEU A 186 7.20 -0.26 -7.06
C LEU A 186 8.46 -0.19 -6.20
N SER A 187 9.47 0.51 -6.68
CA SER A 187 10.72 0.73 -5.94
C SER A 187 10.73 2.12 -5.33
N LYS A 188 11.40 2.28 -4.19
CA LYS A 188 11.63 3.56 -3.52
C LYS A 188 13.11 3.73 -3.27
N ASP A 189 13.68 4.86 -3.69
CA ASP A 189 15.10 5.17 -3.53
C ASP A 189 16.02 4.06 -4.09
N GLY A 190 15.62 3.49 -5.23
CA GLY A 190 16.37 2.44 -5.94
C GLY A 190 16.20 1.03 -5.39
N LYS A 191 15.40 0.83 -4.33
CA LYS A 191 15.17 -0.49 -3.71
C LYS A 191 13.74 -0.98 -3.96
N PRO A 192 13.53 -2.27 -4.31
CA PRO A 192 12.20 -2.85 -4.39
C PRO A 192 11.45 -2.64 -3.08
N TYR A 193 10.28 -2.01 -3.14
CA TYR A 193 9.50 -1.68 -1.95
C TYR A 193 8.21 -2.50 -1.87
N PHE A 194 7.43 -2.50 -2.94
CA PHE A 194 6.24 -3.35 -3.08
C PHE A 194 6.26 -4.13 -4.39
N LYS A 195 5.73 -5.34 -4.36
CA LYS A 195 5.22 -6.02 -5.56
C LYS A 195 3.71 -5.88 -5.63
N PHE A 196 3.17 -5.71 -6.83
CA PHE A 196 1.73 -5.67 -7.05
C PHE A 196 1.34 -6.20 -8.44
N ARG A 197 0.07 -6.56 -8.59
CA ARG A 197 -0.55 -6.84 -9.90
C ARG A 197 -1.90 -6.16 -9.98
N VAL A 198 -2.24 -5.66 -11.17
CA VAL A 198 -3.60 -5.21 -11.47
C VAL A 198 -4.36 -6.38 -12.07
N ASN A 199 -5.40 -6.84 -11.37
CA ASN A 199 -6.20 -7.99 -11.81
C ASN A 199 -7.32 -7.57 -12.76
N SER A 200 -7.94 -6.43 -12.48
CA SER A 200 -9.12 -5.96 -13.21
C SER A 200 -9.38 -4.48 -12.96
N VAL A 201 -10.15 -3.89 -13.86
CA VAL A 201 -10.71 -2.52 -13.78
C VAL A 201 -12.23 -2.53 -13.84
N TYR A 202 -12.85 -3.71 -13.84
CA TYR A 202 -14.30 -3.86 -13.86
C TYR A 202 -14.84 -4.02 -12.45
N SER A 203 -16.08 -3.54 -12.25
CA SER A 203 -16.81 -3.83 -11.02
C SER A 203 -16.91 -5.35 -10.83
N ASN A 204 -16.57 -5.81 -9.62
CA ASN A 204 -16.50 -7.23 -9.26
C ASN A 204 -15.62 -8.07 -10.20
N GLU A 205 -14.59 -7.43 -10.76
CA GLU A 205 -13.58 -8.03 -11.63
C GLU A 205 -14.12 -8.59 -12.95
N THR A 206 -15.41 -8.38 -13.27
CA THR A 206 -16.09 -9.03 -14.38
C THR A 206 -16.72 -8.00 -15.34
N PRO A 207 -16.46 -8.06 -16.65
CA PRO A 207 -17.18 -7.25 -17.63
C PRO A 207 -18.70 -7.49 -17.55
N ASN A 208 -19.52 -6.43 -17.56
CA ASN A 208 -20.98 -6.57 -17.43
C ASN A 208 -21.72 -6.88 -18.74
N LYS A 209 -21.02 -6.89 -19.88
CA LYS A 209 -21.56 -7.18 -21.20
C LYS A 209 -20.64 -8.13 -21.95
N ALA A 210 -21.19 -8.83 -22.94
CA ALA A 210 -20.41 -9.69 -23.83
C ALA A 210 -19.42 -8.90 -24.70
N MET A 211 -19.75 -7.64 -25.00
CA MET A 211 -18.94 -6.73 -25.80
C MET A 211 -19.10 -5.31 -25.26
N ALA A 212 -18.03 -4.52 -25.30
CA ALA A 212 -18.03 -3.11 -24.96
C ALA A 212 -18.73 -2.80 -23.62
N SER A 213 -18.30 -3.53 -22.58
CA SER A 213 -18.73 -3.29 -21.20
C SER A 213 -18.53 -1.83 -20.77
N ASP A 214 -19.32 -1.36 -19.82
CA ASP A 214 -19.29 0.03 -19.32
C ASP A 214 -19.12 0.11 -17.80
N ASN A 215 -19.00 -1.02 -17.11
CA ASN A 215 -18.78 -1.10 -15.66
C ASN A 215 -17.32 -0.92 -15.25
N TYR A 216 -16.65 0.07 -15.83
CA TYR A 216 -15.34 0.57 -15.39
C TYR A 216 -15.54 1.81 -14.49
N VAL A 217 -14.55 2.36 -13.78
CA VAL A 217 -13.17 1.94 -13.52
C VAL A 217 -13.09 1.56 -12.03
N PHE A 218 -13.11 0.27 -11.74
CA PHE A 218 -13.07 -0.30 -10.40
C PHE A 218 -11.81 -1.16 -10.29
N TYR A 219 -10.75 -0.60 -9.74
CA TYR A 219 -9.48 -1.30 -9.67
C TYR A 219 -9.57 -2.48 -8.70
N SER A 220 -9.05 -3.62 -9.17
CA SER A 220 -8.69 -4.78 -8.38
C SER A 220 -7.19 -4.96 -8.43
N ILE A 221 -6.54 -4.91 -7.27
CA ILE A 221 -5.08 -4.95 -7.14
C ILE A 221 -4.73 -5.88 -6.00
N ASP A 222 -3.75 -6.75 -6.22
CA ASP A 222 -3.07 -7.45 -5.13
C ASP A 222 -1.69 -6.83 -4.93
N TYR A 223 -1.29 -6.57 -3.68
CA TYR A 223 -0.02 -5.96 -3.34
C TYR A 223 0.58 -6.54 -2.06
N GLN A 224 1.91 -6.49 -1.98
CA GLN A 224 2.68 -7.00 -0.85
C GLN A 224 3.99 -6.21 -0.75
N GLU A 225 4.36 -5.83 0.47
CA GLU A 225 5.66 -5.23 0.76
C GLU A 225 6.78 -6.29 0.63
N PHE A 226 7.89 -5.93 0.01
CA PHE A 226 9.10 -6.75 0.07
C PHE A 226 9.67 -6.66 1.49
N LYS A 227 9.95 -7.81 2.09
CA LYS A 227 10.65 -7.89 3.37
C LYS A 227 12.16 -7.93 3.16
#